data_AF-A0A6A4L3U7-F1
#
_entry.id   AF-A0A6A4L3U7-F1
#
_cell.length_a   1.000
_cell.length_b   1.000
_cell.length_c   1.000
_cell.angle_alpha   90.00
_cell.angle_beta   90.00
_cell.angle_gamma   90.00
#
_symmetry.space_group_name_H-M   'P 1'
#
loop_
_entity.id
_entity.type
_entity.pdbx_description
1 polymer ?
#
loop_
_entity_poly.entity_id
_entity_poly.type
_entity_poly.pdbx_seq_one_letter_code
_entity_poly.pdbx_strand_id
1 'polypeptide(L)'
;MDPKQTNLLLDRKTTSTFGPSPFKAKSDYVKTSIAKPALEELWKKADNTPGLVMEWNPYGGKMSQIPESETPFPHRAGYKFKIQYWYFTNDTLEPLQKVYDFMAPYATQSPREAFLNYRDLDVGKNGNGEDPNVFGAKYFKGNFERLRKVKTEFDPGNFFRNEQSIPPLSA
;
A
#
# COMPACT_ATOMS: atom_id res chain seq x y z
N MET A 1 33.36 6.35 4.86
CA MET A 1 32.87 4.97 4.69
C MET A 1 33.72 4.30 3.63
N ASP A 2 34.13 3.06 3.85
CA ASP A 2 34.92 2.29 2.88
C ASP A 2 34.05 1.99 1.63
N PRO A 3 34.45 2.44 0.42
CA PRO A 3 33.73 2.14 -0.83
C PRO A 3 33.50 0.65 -1.08
N LYS A 4 34.30 -0.23 -0.45
CA LYS A 4 34.12 -1.69 -0.54
C LYS A 4 32.89 -2.19 0.20
N GLN A 5 32.40 -1.49 1.23
CA GLN A 5 31.21 -1.92 1.98
C GLN A 5 29.89 -1.66 1.23
N THR A 6 29.83 -0.65 0.35
CA THR A 6 28.61 -0.35 -0.42
C THR A 6 28.30 -1.38 -1.51
N ASN A 7 29.33 -2.01 -2.09
CA ASN A 7 29.14 -3.03 -3.13
C ASN A 7 28.50 -4.32 -2.60
N LEU A 8 28.67 -4.62 -1.31
CA LEU A 8 28.05 -5.79 -0.67
C LEU A 8 26.51 -5.71 -0.64
N LEU A 9 25.96 -4.49 -0.60
CA LEU A 9 24.51 -4.27 -0.63
C LEU A 9 23.91 -4.45 -2.04
N LEU A 10 24.74 -4.38 -3.09
CA LEU A 10 24.32 -4.46 -4.48
C LEU A 10 24.27 -5.89 -5.02
N ASP A 11 25.03 -6.83 -4.44
CA ASP A 11 25.10 -8.24 -4.88
C ASP A 11 24.09 -9.15 -4.14
N ARG A 12 22.93 -8.59 -3.76
CA ARG A 12 21.85 -9.38 -3.13
C ARG A 12 21.13 -10.19 -4.20
N LYS A 13 21.57 -11.43 -4.41
CA LYS A 13 20.79 -12.45 -5.11
C LYS A 13 19.62 -12.88 -4.23
N THR A 14 18.48 -12.23 -4.39
CA THR A 14 17.22 -12.67 -3.76
C THR A 14 16.70 -13.90 -4.48
N THR A 15 16.94 -15.08 -3.93
CA THR A 15 16.19 -16.29 -4.31
C THR A 15 14.81 -16.18 -3.69
N SER A 16 13.82 -15.74 -4.48
CA SER A 16 12.41 -15.73 -4.07
C SER A 16 11.95 -17.17 -3.83
N THR A 17 11.41 -17.43 -2.64
CA THR A 17 10.75 -18.71 -2.31
C THR A 17 9.43 -18.90 -3.05
N PHE A 18 8.90 -17.86 -3.71
CA PHE A 18 7.61 -17.86 -4.40
C PHE A 18 7.72 -18.11 -5.91
N GLY A 19 8.89 -18.57 -6.38
CA GLY A 19 9.15 -18.83 -7.79
C GLY A 19 9.88 -17.67 -8.50
N PRO A 20 10.27 -17.86 -9.77
CA PRO A 20 11.13 -16.91 -10.49
C PRO A 20 10.40 -15.66 -10.99
N SER A 21 9.07 -15.64 -10.99
CA SER A 21 8.30 -14.55 -11.58
C SER A 21 8.32 -13.30 -10.67
N PRO A 22 8.56 -12.10 -11.22
CA PRO A 22 8.38 -10.86 -10.48
C PRO A 22 6.90 -10.69 -10.14
N PHE A 23 6.62 -9.80 -9.18
CA PHE A 23 5.25 -9.54 -8.75
C PHE A 23 4.96 -8.04 -8.67
N LYS A 24 3.67 -7.71 -8.82
CA LYS A 24 3.08 -6.42 -8.40
C LYS A 24 2.17 -6.67 -7.20
N ALA A 25 2.22 -5.77 -6.22
CA ALA A 25 1.32 -5.80 -5.06
C ALA A 25 0.44 -4.55 -5.02
N LYS A 26 -0.79 -4.74 -4.50
CA LYS A 26 -1.75 -3.67 -4.16
C LYS A 26 -2.47 -4.04 -2.87
N SER A 27 -3.17 -3.09 -2.25
CA SER A 27 -3.92 -3.33 -1.02
C SER A 27 -5.21 -2.53 -0.96
N ASP A 28 -6.23 -3.09 -0.33
CA ASP A 28 -7.47 -2.40 0.04
C ASP A 28 -7.80 -2.61 1.51
N TYR A 29 -8.55 -1.67 2.06
CA TYR A 29 -9.28 -1.83 3.31
C TYR A 29 -10.78 -1.89 3.04
N VAL A 30 -11.50 -2.71 3.82
CA VAL A 30 -12.95 -2.90 3.67
C VAL A 30 -13.64 -2.66 5.02
N LYS A 31 -14.70 -1.83 5.02
CA LYS A 31 -15.49 -1.49 6.21
C LYS A 31 -16.90 -2.11 6.20
N THR A 32 -17.43 -2.43 5.02
CA THR A 32 -18.76 -3.01 4.81
C THR A 32 -18.67 -4.40 4.21
N SER A 33 -19.65 -5.26 4.51
CA SER A 33 -19.69 -6.60 3.93
C SER A 33 -19.93 -6.53 2.42
N ILE A 34 -19.19 -7.33 1.66
CA ILE A 34 -19.38 -7.47 0.22
C ILE A 34 -20.52 -8.46 -0.02
N ALA A 35 -21.50 -8.07 -0.84
CA ALA A 35 -22.65 -8.93 -1.12
C ALA A 35 -22.22 -10.18 -1.91
N LYS A 36 -22.91 -11.31 -1.66
CA LYS A 36 -22.60 -12.60 -2.30
C LYS A 36 -22.48 -12.52 -3.84
N PRO A 37 -23.38 -11.85 -4.58
CA PRO A 37 -23.25 -11.76 -6.04
C PRO A 37 -21.96 -11.05 -6.50
N ALA A 38 -21.51 -10.02 -5.76
CA ALA A 38 -20.26 -9.33 -6.04
C ALA A 38 -19.04 -10.21 -5.76
N LEU A 39 -19.08 -11.03 -4.70
CA LEU A 39 -18.04 -12.03 -4.43
C LEU A 39 -17.99 -13.09 -5.53
N GLU A 40 -19.14 -13.59 -5.99
CA GLU A 40 -19.21 -14.55 -7.10
C GLU A 40 -18.60 -13.97 -8.39
N GLU A 41 -18.83 -12.69 -8.67
CA GLU A 41 -18.18 -12.02 -9.80
C GLU A 41 -16.67 -11.83 -9.57
N LEU A 42 -16.25 -11.47 -8.36
CA LEU A 42 -14.83 -11.37 -8.01
C LEU A 42 -14.09 -12.70 -8.27
N TRP A 43 -14.69 -13.82 -7.85
CA TRP A 43 -14.10 -15.15 -8.06
C TRP A 43 -13.96 -15.48 -9.54
N LYS A 44 -14.98 -15.18 -10.36
CA LYS A 44 -14.86 -15.34 -11.82
C LYS A 44 -13.72 -14.50 -12.39
N LYS A 45 -13.52 -13.25 -11.93
CA LYS A 45 -12.39 -12.43 -12.41
C LYS A 45 -11.05 -13.00 -11.93
N ALA A 46 -10.97 -13.48 -10.70
CA ALA A 46 -9.77 -14.09 -10.13
C ALA A 46 -9.38 -15.38 -10.86
N ASP A 47 -10.33 -16.27 -11.14
CA ASP A 47 -10.13 -17.51 -11.90
C ASP A 47 -9.62 -17.23 -13.32
N ASN A 48 -10.03 -16.11 -13.91
CA ASN A 48 -9.55 -15.63 -15.21
C ASN A 48 -8.27 -14.79 -15.14
N THR A 49 -7.61 -14.72 -13.97
CA THR A 49 -6.36 -13.96 -13.77
C THR A 49 -5.26 -14.88 -13.21
N PRO A 50 -4.64 -15.73 -14.06
CA PRO A 50 -3.57 -16.63 -13.62
C PRO A 50 -2.41 -15.86 -12.95
N GLY A 51 -1.94 -16.35 -11.81
CA GLY A 51 -0.88 -15.69 -11.03
C GLY A 51 -1.37 -14.66 -10.01
N LEU A 52 -2.68 -14.38 -9.95
CA LEU A 52 -3.27 -13.59 -8.87
C LEU A 52 -3.39 -14.42 -7.59
N VAL A 53 -2.96 -13.83 -6.48
CA VAL A 53 -3.21 -14.31 -5.12
C VAL A 53 -3.85 -13.17 -4.33
N MET A 54 -4.95 -13.46 -3.64
CA MET A 54 -5.61 -12.52 -2.74
C MET A 54 -5.56 -13.01 -1.30
N GLU A 55 -5.02 -12.20 -0.40
CA GLU A 55 -4.94 -12.50 1.03
C GLU A 55 -5.86 -11.58 1.84
N TRP A 56 -6.82 -12.17 2.53
CA TRP A 56 -7.86 -11.46 3.27
C TRP A 56 -7.61 -11.61 4.76
N ASN A 57 -7.21 -10.51 5.40
CA ASN A 57 -6.78 -10.51 6.80
C ASN A 57 -7.85 -9.85 7.67
N PRO A 58 -8.51 -10.56 8.60
CA PRO A 58 -9.58 -10.00 9.41
C PRO A 58 -9.07 -8.89 10.34
N TYR A 59 -9.86 -7.84 10.49
CA TYR A 59 -9.67 -6.75 11.44
C TYR A 59 -10.74 -6.85 12.54
N GLY A 60 -10.58 -6.07 13.61
CA GLY A 60 -11.38 -6.19 14.82
C GLY A 60 -10.50 -6.43 16.04
N GLY A 61 -11.08 -6.99 17.10
CA GLY A 61 -10.36 -7.37 18.31
C GLY A 61 -9.48 -6.24 18.84
N LYS A 62 -8.20 -6.54 19.11
CA LYS A 62 -7.26 -5.56 19.65
C LYS A 62 -7.04 -4.36 18.72
N MET A 63 -7.09 -4.55 17.40
CA MET A 63 -6.91 -3.46 16.44
C MET A 63 -7.98 -2.38 16.54
N SER A 64 -9.19 -2.73 16.99
CA SER A 64 -10.28 -1.76 17.20
C SER A 64 -10.22 -1.01 18.53
N GLN A 65 -9.35 -1.42 19.45
CA GLN A 65 -9.19 -0.78 20.76
C GLN A 65 -8.07 0.28 20.76
N ILE A 66 -7.24 0.32 19.71
CA ILE A 66 -6.12 1.23 19.60
C ILE A 66 -6.59 2.52 18.90
N PRO A 67 -6.34 3.71 19.47
CA PRO A 67 -6.66 4.96 18.79
C PRO A 67 -5.98 5.07 17.41
N GLU A 68 -6.69 5.64 16.44
CA GLU A 68 -6.15 5.87 15.08
C GLU A 68 -4.86 6.70 15.08
N SER A 69 -4.72 7.62 16.04
CA SER A 69 -3.57 8.52 16.18
C SER A 69 -2.46 8.01 17.11
N GLU A 70 -2.63 6.82 17.69
CA GLU A 70 -1.64 6.22 18.63
C GLU A 70 -0.27 6.06 17.96
N THR A 71 -0.27 5.72 16.68
CA THR A 71 0.92 5.49 15.86
C THR A 71 0.70 6.07 14.46
N PRO A 72 1.73 6.17 13.61
CA PRO A 72 1.55 6.55 12.20
C PRO A 72 0.52 5.70 11.45
N PHE A 73 0.41 4.41 11.76
CA PHE A 73 -0.54 3.49 11.15
C PHE A 73 -1.97 3.72 11.66
N PRO A 74 -2.91 4.19 10.79
CA PRO A 74 -4.19 4.72 11.23
C PRO A 74 -5.35 3.70 11.12
N HIS A 75 -5.15 2.56 10.46
CA HIS A 75 -6.23 1.65 10.09
C HIS A 75 -6.64 0.77 11.29
N ARG A 76 -7.52 1.30 12.17
CA ARG A 76 -7.85 0.72 13.48
C ARG A 76 -9.30 0.22 13.60
N ALA A 77 -10.17 0.98 14.26
CA ALA A 77 -11.57 0.62 14.45
C ALA A 77 -12.40 0.78 13.16
N GLY A 78 -13.45 -0.05 13.01
CA GLY A 78 -14.41 0.04 11.90
C GLY A 78 -14.06 -0.77 10.64
N TYR A 79 -12.87 -1.38 10.57
CA TYR A 79 -12.47 -2.24 9.44
C TYR A 79 -12.91 -3.68 9.66
N LYS A 80 -13.43 -4.33 8.62
CA LYS A 80 -13.74 -5.76 8.60
C LYS A 80 -12.51 -6.58 8.28
N PHE A 81 -11.77 -6.17 7.26
CA PHE A 81 -10.54 -6.82 6.82
C PHE A 81 -9.70 -5.90 5.91
N LYS A 82 -8.45 -6.29 5.71
CA LYS A 82 -7.54 -5.77 4.67
C LYS A 82 -7.36 -6.86 3.61
N ILE A 83 -7.36 -6.47 2.34
CA ILE A 83 -6.99 -7.35 1.23
C ILE A 83 -5.58 -6.97 0.76
N GLN A 84 -4.73 -7.97 0.52
CA GLN A 84 -3.54 -7.83 -0.30
C GLN A 84 -3.75 -8.58 -1.62
N TYR A 85 -3.45 -7.91 -2.73
CA TYR A 85 -3.40 -8.52 -4.05
C TYR A 85 -1.93 -8.70 -4.42
N TRP A 86 -1.51 -9.92 -4.67
CA TRP A 86 -0.23 -10.24 -5.31
C TRP A 86 -0.50 -10.73 -6.72
N TYR A 87 0.25 -10.23 -7.69
CA TYR A 87 0.12 -10.69 -9.07
C TYR A 87 1.51 -11.06 -9.59
N PHE A 88 1.75 -12.35 -9.72
CA PHE A 88 3.00 -12.92 -10.20
C PHE A 88 2.90 -13.10 -11.71
N THR A 89 3.61 -12.27 -12.47
CA THR A 89 3.54 -12.27 -13.93
C THR A 89 4.84 -11.76 -14.54
N ASN A 90 5.15 -12.20 -15.76
CA ASN A 90 6.16 -11.57 -16.63
C ASN A 90 5.51 -10.67 -17.70
N ASP A 91 4.17 -10.63 -17.74
CA ASP A 91 3.39 -9.95 -18.77
C ASP A 91 2.81 -8.62 -18.25
N THR A 92 1.75 -8.15 -18.90
CA THR A 92 1.02 -6.93 -18.54
C THR A 92 0.38 -7.00 -17.14
N LEU A 93 0.31 -5.83 -16.47
CA LEU A 93 -0.41 -5.63 -15.20
C LEU A 93 -1.91 -5.35 -15.37
N GLU A 94 -2.40 -5.25 -16.61
CA GLU A 94 -3.81 -4.96 -16.91
C GLU A 94 -4.79 -5.93 -16.21
N PRO A 95 -4.54 -7.25 -16.11
CA PRO A 95 -5.44 -8.16 -15.41
C PRO A 95 -5.57 -7.83 -13.91
N LEU A 96 -4.45 -7.54 -13.22
CA LEU A 96 -4.48 -7.06 -11.84
C LEU A 96 -5.26 -5.74 -11.73
N GLN A 97 -5.05 -4.81 -12.66
CA GLN A 97 -5.73 -3.52 -12.65
C GLN A 97 -7.26 -3.70 -12.77
N LYS A 98 -7.73 -4.59 -13.65
CA LYS A 98 -9.17 -4.92 -13.79
C LYS A 98 -9.78 -5.47 -12.49
N VAL A 99 -9.06 -6.36 -11.80
CA VAL A 99 -9.52 -6.90 -10.50
C VAL A 99 -9.53 -5.80 -9.43
N TYR A 100 -8.47 -5.00 -9.37
CA TYR A 100 -8.36 -3.91 -8.41
C TYR A 100 -9.43 -2.82 -8.63
N ASP A 101 -9.74 -2.47 -9.88
CA ASP A 101 -10.79 -1.50 -10.21
C ASP A 101 -12.18 -2.05 -9.91
N PHE A 102 -12.42 -3.34 -10.17
CA PHE A 102 -13.67 -4.00 -9.78
C PHE A 102 -13.91 -3.92 -8.26
N MET A 103 -12.84 -3.95 -7.45
CA MET A 103 -12.94 -3.86 -5.99
C MET A 103 -13.12 -2.44 -5.45
N ALA A 104 -12.91 -1.40 -6.27
CA ALA A 104 -13.03 0.01 -5.87
C ALA A 104 -14.34 0.38 -5.14
N PRO A 105 -15.54 -0.03 -5.58
CA PRO A 105 -16.79 0.31 -4.87
C PRO A 105 -16.96 -0.40 -3.52
N TYR A 106 -16.20 -1.48 -3.27
CA TYR A 106 -16.27 -2.26 -2.03
C TYR A 106 -15.17 -1.92 -1.02
N ALA A 107 -14.11 -1.26 -1.49
CA ALA A 107 -13.05 -0.74 -0.64
C ALA A 107 -13.50 0.52 0.11
N THR A 108 -12.69 0.97 1.07
CA THR A 108 -12.81 2.31 1.65
C THR A 108 -12.83 3.38 0.57
N GLN A 109 -13.57 4.46 0.82
CA GLN A 109 -13.69 5.60 -0.09
C GLN A 109 -13.36 6.88 0.66
N SER A 110 -12.86 7.89 -0.07
CA SER A 110 -12.52 9.22 0.45
C SER A 110 -11.61 9.21 1.70
N PRO A 111 -10.40 8.64 1.62
CA PRO A 111 -9.75 8.10 0.42
C PRO A 111 -9.90 6.57 0.28
N ARG A 112 -9.48 6.02 -0.87
CA ARG A 112 -9.23 4.57 -1.02
C ARG A 112 -7.93 4.22 -0.32
N GLU A 113 -8.05 3.71 0.90
CA GLU A 113 -6.96 3.53 1.85
C GLU A 113 -6.05 2.36 1.46
N ALA A 114 -4.74 2.52 1.71
CA ALA A 114 -3.70 1.57 1.33
C ALA A 114 -2.74 1.31 2.50
N PHE A 115 -1.95 0.24 2.42
CA PHE A 115 -0.97 -0.11 3.45
C PHE A 115 0.46 0.18 3.01
N LEU A 116 1.17 1.01 3.76
CA LEU A 116 2.53 1.50 3.43
C LEU A 116 3.52 0.37 3.11
N ASN A 117 3.48 -0.73 3.87
CA ASN A 117 4.45 -1.83 3.69
C ASN A 117 4.17 -2.67 2.44
N TYR A 118 3.01 -2.48 1.78
CA TYR A 118 2.73 -3.01 0.45
C TYR A 118 2.83 -1.86 -0.55
N ARG A 119 4.06 -1.34 -0.71
CA ARG A 119 4.35 -0.14 -1.49
C ARG A 119 3.73 -0.21 -2.88
N ASP A 120 2.90 0.77 -3.19
CA ASP A 120 2.29 0.95 -4.50
C ASP A 120 2.54 2.37 -5.01
N LEU A 121 3.41 2.54 -6.01
CA LEU A 121 3.68 3.85 -6.62
C LEU A 121 2.47 4.42 -7.39
N ASP A 122 1.49 3.58 -7.75
CA ASP A 122 0.28 4.00 -8.47
C ASP A 122 -0.69 4.77 -7.56
N VAL A 123 -0.46 4.74 -6.24
CA VAL A 123 -1.27 5.45 -5.25
C VAL A 123 -0.98 6.96 -5.22
N GLY A 124 0.14 7.39 -5.81
CA GLY A 124 0.71 8.73 -5.81
C GLY A 124 2.19 8.74 -5.38
N LYS A 125 3.00 9.65 -5.89
CA LYS A 125 4.43 9.78 -5.59
C LYS A 125 4.85 11.25 -5.48
N ASN A 126 6.04 11.50 -4.94
CA ASN A 126 6.68 12.81 -4.96
C ASN A 126 7.26 13.10 -6.34
N GLY A 127 7.33 14.40 -6.68
CA GLY A 127 7.87 14.87 -7.95
C GLY A 127 6.79 15.12 -9.00
N ASN A 128 7.17 15.72 -10.14
CA ASN A 128 6.28 16.02 -11.26
C ASN A 128 5.02 16.84 -10.91
N GLY A 129 5.07 17.65 -9.84
CA GLY A 129 3.92 18.46 -9.39
C GLY A 129 2.81 17.66 -8.69
N GLU A 130 3.05 16.39 -8.35
CA GLU A 130 2.10 15.58 -7.59
C GLU A 130 1.98 16.06 -6.13
N ASP A 131 0.74 16.11 -5.61
CA ASP A 131 0.48 16.48 -4.22
C ASP A 131 0.75 15.28 -3.28
N PRO A 132 1.73 15.39 -2.36
CA PRO A 132 2.06 14.31 -1.43
C PRO A 132 0.90 13.95 -0.47
N ASN A 133 -0.08 14.84 -0.29
CA ASN A 133 -1.27 14.55 0.50
C ASN A 133 -2.12 13.43 -0.13
N VAL A 134 -2.01 13.18 -1.44
CA VAL A 134 -2.75 12.11 -2.13
C VAL A 134 -2.36 10.74 -1.60
N PHE A 135 -1.06 10.40 -1.61
CA PHE A 135 -0.61 9.13 -1.02
C PHE A 135 -0.59 9.20 0.51
N GLY A 136 -0.32 10.38 1.08
CA GLY A 136 -0.29 10.61 2.52
C GLY A 136 -1.61 10.27 3.20
N ALA A 137 -2.73 10.76 2.65
CA ALA A 137 -4.07 10.46 3.16
C ALA A 137 -4.42 8.97 3.04
N LYS A 138 -3.98 8.30 1.96
CA LYS A 138 -4.25 6.88 1.73
C LYS A 138 -3.49 5.97 2.69
N TYR A 139 -2.24 6.29 3.01
CA TYR A 139 -1.41 5.50 3.91
C TYR A 139 -1.57 5.86 5.40
N PHE A 140 -1.74 7.15 5.70
CA PHE A 140 -1.65 7.68 7.07
C PHE A 140 -2.89 8.45 7.53
N LYS A 141 -3.89 8.65 6.66
CA LYS A 141 -5.11 9.41 6.99
C LYS A 141 -4.74 10.76 7.64
N GLY A 142 -5.40 11.12 8.75
CA GLY A 142 -5.13 12.35 9.48
C GLY A 142 -3.74 12.42 10.13
N ASN A 143 -3.02 11.30 10.23
CA ASN A 143 -1.69 11.28 10.84
C ASN A 143 -0.60 11.84 9.92
N PHE A 144 -0.87 12.03 8.62
CA PHE A 144 0.13 12.48 7.66
C PHE A 144 0.73 13.85 8.02
N GLU A 145 -0.11 14.78 8.49
CA GLU A 145 0.36 16.13 8.83
C GLU A 145 1.31 16.12 10.05
N ARG A 146 1.00 15.31 11.07
CA ARG A 146 1.91 15.12 12.21
C ARG A 146 3.24 14.52 11.75
N LEU A 147 3.23 13.60 10.78
CA LEU A 147 4.44 13.03 10.22
C LEU A 147 5.29 14.05 9.47
N ARG A 148 4.67 14.95 8.69
CA ARG A 148 5.38 16.03 7.99
C ARG A 148 6.06 17.00 8.95
N LYS A 149 5.40 17.32 10.09
CA LYS A 149 6.01 18.13 11.15
C LYS A 149 7.28 17.48 11.71
N VAL A 150 7.19 16.20 12.08
CA VAL A 150 8.37 15.43 12.57
C VAL A 150 9.47 15.38 11.52
N LYS A 151 9.11 15.11 10.25
CA LYS A 151 10.07 15.12 9.14
C LYS A 151 10.79 16.46 8.99
N THR A 152 10.07 17.57 9.11
CA THR A 152 10.61 18.93 8.98
C THR A 152 11.60 19.25 10.10
N GLU A 153 11.32 18.81 11.32
CA GLU A 153 12.21 19.01 12.46
C GLU A 153 13.46 18.12 12.38
N PHE A 154 13.29 16.85 12.02
CA PHE A 154 14.37 15.86 12.03
C PHE A 154 15.27 15.92 10.79
N ASP A 155 14.69 16.15 9.61
CA ASP A 155 15.40 16.14 8.33
C ASP A 155 14.90 17.29 7.43
N PRO A 156 15.15 18.56 7.82
CA PRO A 156 14.71 19.74 7.07
C PRO A 156 15.29 19.80 5.66
N GLY A 157 16.50 19.26 5.46
CA GLY A 157 17.16 19.17 4.14
C GLY A 157 16.62 18.05 3.25
N ASN A 158 15.66 17.25 3.73
CA ASN A 158 15.07 16.11 3.03
C ASN A 158 16.11 15.12 2.46
N PHE A 159 17.16 14.85 3.25
CA PHE A 159 18.22 13.93 2.87
C PHE A 159 17.68 12.50 2.70
N PHE A 160 16.88 12.02 3.65
CA PHE A 160 16.25 10.70 3.61
C PHE A 160 14.96 10.74 2.79
N ARG A 161 15.06 10.51 1.49
CA ARG A 161 13.93 10.59 0.56
C ARG A 161 13.87 9.43 -0.43
N ASN A 162 12.66 9.17 -0.92
CA ASN A 162 12.35 8.30 -2.06
C ASN A 162 11.06 8.80 -2.74
N GLU A 163 10.58 8.06 -3.72
CA GLU A 163 9.39 8.38 -4.51
C GLU A 163 8.13 8.59 -3.66
N GLN A 164 8.08 8.10 -2.42
CA GLN A 164 6.92 8.24 -1.53
C GLN A 164 7.35 8.49 -0.07
N SER A 165 8.46 9.18 0.13
CA SER A 165 8.88 9.63 1.45
C SER A 165 7.99 10.78 1.90
N ILE A 166 7.70 10.86 3.20
CA ILE A 166 7.03 12.01 3.78
C ILE A 166 7.89 13.26 3.48
N PRO A 167 7.36 14.29 2.80
CA PRO A 167 8.12 15.51 2.54
C PRO A 167 8.03 16.46 3.75
N PRO A 168 9.06 17.31 3.99
CA PRO A 168 8.94 18.37 4.97
C PRO A 168 7.85 19.39 4.54
N LEU A 169 7.44 20.26 5.46
CA LEU A 169 6.41 21.27 5.21
C LEU A 169 6.85 22.34 4.22
N SER A 170 8.16 22.59 4.13
CA SER A 170 8.80 23.59 3.28
C SER A 170 9.41 23.03 1.98
N ALA A 171 9.12 21.77 1.62
CA ALA A 171 9.59 21.17 0.38
C ALA A 171 8.82 21.67 -0.84
#